data_AF-A0A7Z9XET8-F1
#
_entry.id   AF-A0A7Z9XET8-F1
#
_cell.length_a   1.000
_cell.length_b   1.000
_cell.length_c   1.000
_cell.angle_alpha   90.00
_cell.angle_beta   90.00
_cell.angle_gamma   90.00
#
_symmetry.space_group_name_H-M   'P 1'
#
loop_
_entity.id
_entity.type
_entity.pdbx_description
1 polymer ?
#
loop_
_entity_poly.entity_id
_entity_poly.type
_entity_poly.pdbx_seq_one_letter_code
_entity_poly.pdbx_strand_id
1 'polypeptide(L)'
;MIVIAILPRGWKHNVGRSPPCQPFCPKRFHPSPVTAEELPIINVVLITHDHYDHLEKSTLVTINEKVERFVVPLGIGSLLEDW
;
A
#
# COMPACT_ATOMS: atom_id res chain seq x y z
N MET A 1 -3.55 8.77 0.64
CA MET A 1 -2.29 9.16 -0.05
C MET A 1 -1.07 8.59 0.66
N ILE A 2 -0.73 7.34 0.33
CA ILE A 2 0.60 6.78 0.61
C ILE A 2 1.56 7.53 -0.31
N VAL A 3 2.59 8.18 0.24
CA VAL A 3 3.62 8.79 -0.60
C VAL A 3 4.60 7.69 -0.97
N ILE A 4 4.26 6.98 -2.05
CA ILE A 4 5.18 6.08 -2.72
C ILE A 4 5.93 6.92 -3.76
N ALA A 5 7.17 7.30 -3.48
CA ALA A 5 8.01 8.00 -4.44
C ALA A 5 8.58 6.98 -5.44
N ILE A 6 7.92 6.80 -6.58
CA ILE A 6 8.37 5.92 -7.68
C ILE A 6 8.36 6.71 -9.01
N LEU A 7 9.44 6.59 -9.78
CA LEU A 7 9.57 7.09 -11.16
C LEU A 7 9.44 5.92 -12.18
N PRO A 8 9.02 6.17 -13.44
CA PRO A 8 7.99 5.36 -14.12
C PRO A 8 8.48 4.40 -15.24
N ARG A 9 7.65 3.41 -15.62
CA ARG A 9 7.00 3.26 -16.95
C ARG A 9 6.15 1.97 -17.11
N GLY A 10 4.92 2.12 -17.61
CA GLY A 10 4.08 1.06 -18.21
C GLY A 10 3.09 0.40 -17.24
N TRP A 11 1.79 0.62 -17.42
CA TRP A 11 0.75 0.36 -16.41
C TRP A 11 -0.36 -0.55 -16.94
N LYS A 12 -0.67 -1.63 -16.21
CA LYS A 12 -1.92 -2.40 -16.36
C LYS A 12 -2.77 -2.34 -15.09
N HIS A 13 -4.08 -2.44 -15.29
CA HIS A 13 -5.09 -2.02 -14.32
C HIS A 13 -5.65 -3.20 -13.51
N ASN A 14 -5.70 -3.06 -12.18
CA ASN A 14 -6.51 -3.89 -11.29
C ASN A 14 -7.31 -3.02 -10.29
N VAL A 15 -8.57 -3.40 -10.04
CA VAL A 15 -9.51 -2.65 -9.15
C VAL A 15 -9.68 -3.42 -7.84
N GLY A 16 -8.96 -3.02 -6.80
CA GLY A 16 -9.07 -3.59 -5.44
C GLY A 16 -10.11 -2.88 -4.57
N ARG A 17 -10.62 -3.58 -3.54
CA ARG A 17 -11.45 -3.04 -2.46
C ARG A 17 -10.65 -3.10 -1.15
N SER A 18 -10.64 -2.03 -0.36
CA SER A 18 -9.97 -2.04 0.96
C SER A 18 -10.72 -2.98 1.93
N PRO A 19 -10.05 -3.99 2.55
CA PRO A 19 -10.56 -4.63 3.77
C PRO A 19 -10.48 -3.62 4.95
N PRO A 20 -11.36 -3.65 5.97
CA PRO A 20 -12.06 -4.80 6.57
C PRO A 20 -13.59 -4.74 6.45
N CYS A 21 -14.16 -3.64 5.95
CA CYS A 21 -15.60 -3.41 6.02
C CYS A 21 -16.38 -3.94 4.82
N GLN A 22 -15.93 -5.01 4.18
CA GLN A 22 -16.68 -5.63 3.08
C GLN A 22 -17.96 -6.29 3.60
N PRO A 23 -19.14 -6.08 2.97
CA PRO A 23 -19.36 -5.42 1.66
C PRO A 23 -19.62 -3.90 1.71
N PHE A 24 -19.64 -3.28 2.88
CA PHE A 24 -20.00 -1.88 3.11
C PHE A 24 -18.89 -0.86 2.82
N CYS A 25 -17.67 -1.31 2.55
CA CYS A 25 -16.54 -0.44 2.22
C CYS A 25 -16.68 0.20 0.83
N PRO A 26 -16.34 1.48 0.69
CA PRO A 26 -16.36 2.16 -0.60
C PRO A 26 -15.43 1.45 -1.57
N LYS A 27 -15.94 1.12 -2.75
CA LYS A 27 -15.11 0.60 -3.83
C LYS A 27 -14.27 1.73 -4.39
N ARG A 28 -13.01 1.43 -4.70
CA ARG A 28 -12.16 2.36 -5.44
C ARG A 28 -12.82 2.73 -6.77
N PHE A 29 -13.02 4.03 -7.01
CA PHE A 29 -13.64 4.51 -8.25
C PHE A 29 -12.71 4.40 -9.45
N HIS A 30 -11.40 4.55 -9.23
CA HIS A 30 -10.37 4.43 -10.26
C HIS A 30 -9.52 3.19 -9.98
N PRO A 31 -9.15 2.39 -10.99
CA PRO A 31 -8.20 1.30 -10.76
C PRO A 31 -6.88 1.82 -10.20
N SER A 32 -6.12 0.96 -9.51
CA SER A 32 -4.74 1.29 -9.20
C SER A 32 -4.01 1.48 -10.52
N PRO A 33 -3.22 2.55 -10.67
CA PRO A 33 -2.44 2.78 -11.88
C PRO A 33 -1.41 1.67 -12.11
N VAL A 34 -0.84 1.11 -11.04
CA VAL A 34 0.24 0.14 -11.08
C VAL A 34 -0.12 -1.06 -10.23
N THR A 35 0.27 -2.26 -10.66
CA THR A 35 0.15 -3.46 -9.83
C THR A 35 1.36 -3.61 -8.91
N ALA A 36 1.24 -4.39 -7.84
CA ALA A 36 2.36 -4.62 -6.92
C ALA A 36 3.56 -5.29 -7.62
N GLU A 37 3.29 -6.15 -8.62
CA GLU A 37 4.30 -6.85 -9.41
C GLU A 37 5.10 -5.90 -10.31
N GLU A 38 4.47 -4.84 -10.80
CA GLU A 38 5.09 -3.82 -11.65
C GLU A 38 5.96 -2.82 -10.89
N LEU A 39 5.89 -2.80 -9.54
CA LEU A 39 6.72 -1.91 -8.73
C LEU A 39 8.21 -2.33 -8.79
N PRO A 40 9.14 -1.37 -8.95
CA PRO A 40 10.57 -1.63 -8.77
C PRO A 40 10.89 -1.91 -7.30
N ILE A 41 12.17 -2.11 -6.97
CA ILE A 41 12.64 -2.06 -5.59
C ILE A 41 12.32 -0.68 -5.00
N ILE A 42 11.76 -0.67 -3.79
CA ILE A 42 11.29 0.51 -3.08
C ILE A 42 12.24 0.77 -1.92
N ASN A 43 12.99 1.86 -1.94
CA ASN A 43 13.89 2.20 -0.83
C ASN A 43 13.14 2.57 0.44
N VAL A 44 12.02 3.30 0.31
CA VAL A 44 11.24 3.75 1.46
C VAL A 44 9.75 3.74 1.13
N VAL A 45 8.95 3.15 2.03
CA VAL A 45 7.51 3.35 2.10
C VAL A 45 7.20 4.25 3.29
N LEU A 46 6.56 5.40 3.03
CA LEU A 46 6.10 6.33 4.06
C LEU A 46 4.61 6.18 4.29
N ILE A 47 4.23 5.88 5.53
CA ILE A 47 2.83 5.83 5.98
C ILE A 47 2.58 7.03 6.87
N THR A 48 1.45 7.72 6.67
CA THR A 48 1.15 8.96 7.42
C THR A 48 0.32 8.71 8.67
N HIS A 49 -0.63 7.78 8.62
CA HIS A 49 -1.52 7.40 9.72
C HIS A 49 -2.18 6.03 9.42
N ASP A 50 -3.00 5.53 10.33
CA ASP A 50 -3.53 4.16 10.38
C ASP A 50 -4.91 3.96 9.72
N HIS A 51 -5.41 4.94 8.97
CA HIS A 51 -6.66 4.77 8.24
C HIS A 51 -6.47 3.86 7.02
N TYR A 52 -7.47 3.04 6.70
CA TYR A 52 -7.41 2.02 5.64
C TYR A 52 -7.17 2.53 4.21
N ASP A 53 -7.39 3.82 3.95
CA ASP A 53 -7.03 4.45 2.67
C ASP A 53 -5.53 4.82 2.57
N HIS A 54 -4.79 4.68 3.69
CA HIS A 54 -3.34 4.86 3.82
C HIS A 54 -2.61 3.62 4.34
N LEU A 55 -3.27 2.76 5.12
CA LEU A 55 -2.69 1.59 5.77
C LEU A 55 -3.50 0.35 5.40
N GLU A 56 -3.15 -0.26 4.26
CA GLU A 56 -3.82 -1.46 3.76
C GLU A 56 -2.91 -2.69 3.88
N LYS A 57 -3.25 -3.61 4.79
CA LYS A 57 -2.44 -4.81 5.06
C LYS A 57 -2.14 -5.65 3.80
N SER A 58 -3.15 -5.93 2.97
CA SER A 58 -2.99 -6.72 1.74
C SER A 58 -1.93 -6.15 0.82
N THR A 59 -1.96 -4.83 0.61
CA THR A 59 -0.98 -4.14 -0.24
C THR A 59 0.41 -4.21 0.36
N LEU A 60 0.55 -3.93 1.67
CA LEU A 60 1.85 -3.91 2.35
C LEU A 60 2.53 -5.28 2.38
N VAL A 61 1.78 -6.34 2.68
CA VAL A 61 2.29 -7.72 2.65
C VAL A 61 2.73 -8.10 1.24
N THR A 62 1.97 -7.71 0.20
CA THR A 62 2.29 -8.03 -1.20
C THR A 62 3.58 -7.35 -1.67
N ILE A 63 3.87 -6.13 -1.21
CA ILE A 63 5.07 -5.38 -1.63
C ILE A 63 6.25 -5.56 -0.68
N ASN A 64 6.10 -6.24 0.45
CA ASN A 64 7.08 -6.29 1.54
C ASN A 64 8.47 -6.73 1.06
N GLU A 65 8.55 -7.75 0.21
CA GLU A 65 9.82 -8.27 -0.33
C GLU A 65 10.57 -7.26 -1.21
N LYS A 66 9.88 -6.22 -1.70
CA LYS A 66 10.47 -5.16 -2.54
C LYS A 66 10.85 -3.92 -1.74
N VAL A 67 10.51 -3.83 -0.45
CA VAL A 67 10.68 -2.63 0.37
C VAL A 67 11.90 -2.77 1.27
N GLU A 68 12.83 -1.82 1.18
CA GLU A 68 14.02 -1.78 2.05
C GLU A 68 13.70 -1.22 3.45
N ARG A 69 12.77 -0.25 3.54
CA ARG A 69 12.40 0.38 4.82
C ARG A 69 10.97 0.91 4.83
N PHE A 70 10.27 0.69 5.95
CA PHE A 70 9.03 1.39 6.29
C PHE A 70 9.32 2.53 7.27
N VAL A 71 8.76 3.71 6.99
CA VAL A 71 8.76 4.87 7.89
C VAL A 71 7.33 5.16 8.28
N VAL A 72 7.04 5.09 9.59
CA VAL A 72 5.67 5.11 10.10
C VAL A 72 5.57 5.90 11.40
N PRO A 73 4.36 6.40 11.76
CA PRO A 73 4.08 6.98 13.06
C PRO A 73 4.38 6.02 14.21
N LEU A 74 4.61 6.60 15.38
CA LEU A 74 4.80 5.83 16.62
C LEU A 74 3.64 4.86 16.85
N GLY A 75 3.95 3.62 17.22
CA GLY A 75 2.96 2.56 17.46
C GLY A 75 2.59 1.74 16.22
N ILE A 76 2.59 2.33 15.03
CA ILE A 76 2.28 1.61 13.79
C ILE A 76 3.38 0.59 13.43
N GLY A 77 4.64 0.87 13.78
CA GLY A 77 5.76 -0.06 13.51
C GLY A 77 5.55 -1.46 14.08
N SER A 78 5.08 -1.57 15.32
CA SER A 78 4.76 -2.85 15.96
C SER A 78 3.65 -3.60 15.21
N LEU A 79 2.68 -2.88 14.64
CA LEU A 79 1.62 -3.48 13.83
C LEU A 79 2.14 -4.05 12.51
N LEU A 80 3.14 -3.40 11.88
CA LEU A 80 3.79 -3.92 10.67
C LEU A 80 4.66 -5.14 10.95
N GLU A 81 5.30 -5.22 12.11
CA GLU A 81 6.11 -6.39 12.50
C GLU A 81 5.27 -7.69 12.61
N ASP A 82 3.98 -7.56 12.92
CA ASP A 82 3.02 -8.67 12.97
C ASP A 82 2.45 -9.07 11.58
N TRP A 83 2.78 -8.33 10.51
CA TRP A 83 2.15 -8.45 9.21
C TRP A 83 2.94 -9.22 8.16
#